data_AF-A0A7C4ZCH0-F1
#
_entry.id   AF-A0A7C4ZCH0-F1
#
_cell.length_a   1.000
_cell.length_b   1.000
_cell.length_c   1.000
_cell.angle_alpha   90.00
_cell.angle_beta   90.00
_cell.angle_gamma   90.00
#
_symmetry.space_group_name_H-M   'P 1'
#
loop_
_entity.id
_entity.type
_entity.pdbx_description
1 polymer ?
#
loop_
_entity_poly.entity_id
_entity_poly.type
_entity_poly.pdbx_seq_one_letter_code
_entity_poly.pdbx_strand_id
1 'polypeptide(L)' 'MSETPTQKPAIQSLTLQSAAAIAIAVAAERLNVVLPEGAAQELARALIDLVVTLGLIGVAVGRARARTPIV' A
#
# COMPACT_ATOMS: atom_id res chain seq x y z
N MET A 1 -24.30 18.43 15.56
CA MET A 1 -22.90 17.99 15.47
C MET A 1 -22.82 17.10 14.24
N SER A 2 -22.36 17.66 13.11
CA SER A 2 -22.33 16.95 11.83
C SER A 2 -21.07 16.07 11.80
N GLU A 3 -21.25 14.76 11.95
CA GLU A 3 -20.16 13.79 11.78
C GLU A 3 -19.61 13.94 10.36
N THR A 4 -18.38 14.45 10.25
CA THR A 4 -17.67 14.44 8.98
C THR A 4 -17.47 12.98 8.62
N PRO A 5 -17.92 12.49 7.45
CA PRO A 5 -17.67 11.11 7.08
C PRO A 5 -16.16 10.94 7.04
N THR A 6 -15.62 10.15 7.97
CA THR A 6 -14.21 9.78 8.00
C THR A 6 -13.94 9.08 6.67
N GLN A 7 -13.39 9.82 5.69
CA GLN A 7 -13.03 9.27 4.39
C GLN A 7 -12.16 8.06 4.66
N LYS A 8 -12.69 6.86 4.39
CA LYS A 8 -11.94 5.64 4.57
C LYS A 8 -10.70 5.75 3.68
N PRO A 9 -9.49 5.71 4.25
CA PRO A 9 -8.29 5.99 3.49
C PRO A 9 -8.20 4.98 2.34
N ALA A 10 -7.83 5.42 1.13
CA ALA A 10 -7.89 4.60 -0.09
C ALA A 10 -7.11 3.27 0.01
N ILE A 11 -6.10 3.23 0.88
CA ILE A 11 -5.37 2.02 1.32
C ILE A 11 -6.25 0.92 1.92
N GLN A 12 -7.40 1.27 2.49
CA GLN A 12 -8.41 0.33 2.99
C GLN A 12 -9.54 0.07 2.00
N SER A 13 -9.38 0.49 0.73
CA SER A 13 -10.34 0.19 -0.32
C SER A 13 -10.27 -1.27 -0.71
N LEU A 14 -11.43 -1.95 -0.66
CA LEU A 14 -11.56 -3.34 -1.11
C LEU A 14 -11.19 -3.48 -2.59
N THR A 15 -11.44 -2.45 -3.41
CA THR A 15 -11.11 -2.44 -4.85
C THR A 15 -9.61 -2.42 -5.08
N LEU A 16 -8.85 -1.64 -4.30
CA LEU A 16 -7.39 -1.58 -4.41
C LEU A 16 -6.77 -2.92 -3.99
N GLN A 17 -7.23 -3.46 -2.87
CA GLN A 17 -6.73 -4.72 -2.33
C GLN A 17 -7.05 -5.90 -3.25
N SER A 18 -8.26 -5.95 -3.83
CA SER A 18 -8.63 -7.01 -4.79
C SER A 18 -7.84 -6.89 -6.10
N ALA A 19 -7.66 -5.69 -6.65
CA ALA A 19 -6.84 -5.48 -7.84
C ALA A 19 -5.38 -5.91 -7.62
N ALA A 20 -4.80 -5.56 -6.46
CA ALA A 20 -3.46 -5.98 -6.09
C ALA A 20 -3.36 -7.50 -5.92
N ALA A 21 -4.35 -8.14 -5.27
CA ALA A 21 -4.38 -9.59 -5.13
C ALA A 21 -4.48 -10.32 -6.48
N ILE A 22 -5.29 -9.81 -7.41
CA ILE A 22 -5.38 -10.34 -8.79
C ILE A 22 -4.02 -10.21 -9.49
N ALA A 23 -3.38 -9.04 -9.41
CA ALA A 23 -2.07 -8.83 -10.01
C ALA A 23 -1.02 -9.80 -9.46
N ILE A 24 -1.04 -10.06 -8.15
CA ILE A 24 -0.14 -11.02 -7.48
C ILE A 24 -0.43 -12.45 -7.94
N ALA A 25 -1.70 -12.84 -8.03
CA ALA A 25 -2.09 -14.17 -8.52
C ALA A 25 -1.62 -14.40 -9.97
N VAL A 26 -1.83 -13.42 -10.85
CA VAL A 26 -1.37 -13.47 -12.24
C VAL A 26 0.16 -13.53 -12.32
N ALA A 27 0.86 -12.78 -11.48
CA ALA A 27 2.33 -12.82 -11.44
C ALA A 27 2.84 -14.19 -10.97
N ALA A 28 2.23 -14.78 -9.96
CA ALA A 28 2.60 -16.10 -9.46
C ALA A 28 2.35 -17.21 -10.49
N GLU A 29 1.22 -17.15 -11.20
CA GLU A 29 0.93 -18.06 -12.31
C GLU A 29 2.03 -17.99 -13.39
N ARG A 30 2.44 -16.78 -13.79
CA ARG A 30 3.52 -16.58 -14.77
C ARG A 30 4.88 -17.11 -14.31
N LEU A 31 5.10 -17.16 -13.00
CA LEU A 31 6.35 -17.65 -12.39
C LEU A 31 6.28 -19.14 -12.03
N ASN A 32 5.19 -19.85 -12.34
CA ASN A 32 4.92 -21.23 -11.88
C ASN A 32 5.00 -21.39 -10.36
N VAL A 33 4.60 -20.35 -9.62
CA VAL A 33 4.54 -20.35 -8.16
C VAL A 33 3.11 -20.66 -7.72
N VAL A 34 2.96 -21.71 -6.92
CA VAL A 34 1.67 -22.04 -6.29
C VAL A 34 1.51 -21.22 -5.02
N LEU A 35 0.53 -20.31 -5.01
CA LEU A 35 0.17 -19.55 -3.83
C LEU A 35 -0.85 -20.33 -2.98
N PRO A 36 -0.66 -20.41 -1.65
CA PRO A 36 -1.67 -20.92 -0.73
C PRO A 36 -2.97 -20.10 -0.81
N GLU A 37 -4.09 -20.69 -0.41
CA GLU A 37 -5.36 -19.98 -0.31
C GLU A 37 -5.23 -18.74 0.57
N GLY A 38 -5.74 -17.60 0.08
CA GLY A 38 -5.67 -16.31 0.79
C GLY A 38 -4.32 -15.60 0.73
N ALA A 39 -3.23 -16.26 0.32
CA ALA A 39 -1.88 -15.67 0.32
C ALA A 39 -1.77 -14.45 -0.60
N ALA A 40 -2.45 -14.44 -1.74
CA ALA A 40 -2.47 -13.29 -2.66
C ALA A 40 -3.08 -12.04 -2.00
N GLN A 41 -4.14 -12.22 -1.20
CA GLN A 41 -4.82 -11.12 -0.51
C GLN A 41 -3.95 -10.56 0.63
N GLU A 42 -3.27 -11.45 1.34
CA GLU A 42 -2.40 -11.09 2.46
C GLU A 42 -1.11 -10.40 1.96
N LEU A 43 -0.52 -10.90 0.88
CA LEU A 43 0.56 -10.23 0.16
C LEU A 43 0.14 -8.87 -0.37
N ALA A 44 -1.06 -8.75 -0.96
CA ALA A 44 -1.58 -7.47 -1.43
C ALA A 44 -1.62 -6.44 -0.31
N ARG A 45 -2.16 -6.83 0.86
CA ARG A 45 -2.24 -5.95 2.02
C ARG A 45 -0.86 -5.56 2.54
N ALA A 46 0.05 -6.54 2.71
CA ALA A 46 1.40 -6.28 3.18
C ALA A 46 2.19 -5.37 2.23
N LEU A 47 2.05 -5.55 0.91
CA LEU A 47 2.69 -4.72 -0.09
C LEU A 47 2.17 -3.28 -0.07
N ILE A 48 0.85 -3.10 0.06
CA ILE A 48 0.24 -1.78 0.17
C ILE A 48 0.79 -1.05 1.41
N ASP A 49 0.78 -1.70 2.57
CA ASP A 49 1.28 -1.11 3.81
C ASP A 49 2.78 -0.76 3.72
N LEU A 50 3.59 -1.63 3.11
CA LEU A 50 5.01 -1.38 2.87
C LEU A 50 5.24 -0.15 2.00
N VAL A 51 4.59 -0.07 0.84
CA VAL A 51 4.75 1.05 -0.10
C VAL A 51 4.31 2.36 0.55
N VAL A 52 3.21 2.34 1.29
CA VAL A 52 2.68 3.54 1.96
C VAL A 52 3.62 3.98 3.07
N THR A 53 4.11 3.05 3.89
CA THR A 53 5.07 3.36 4.95
C THR A 53 6.34 3.97 4.38
N LEU A 54 6.89 3.37 3.32
CA LEU A 54 8.08 3.91 2.63
C LEU A 54 7.82 5.29 2.04
N GLY A 55 6.66 5.50 1.41
CA GLY A 55 6.26 6.81 0.90
C GLY A 55 6.21 7.88 1.99
N LEU A 56 5.61 7.55 3.14
CA LEU A 56 5.54 8.45 4.29
C LEU A 56 6.92 8.75 4.88
N ILE A 57 7.80 7.75 4.98
CA ILE A 57 9.20 7.96 5.39
C ILE A 57 9.90 8.91 4.41
N GLY A 58 9.77 8.69 3.11
CA GLY A 58 10.36 9.55 2.09
C GLY A 58 9.88 11.01 2.20
N VAL A 59 8.58 11.22 2.41
CA VAL A 59 8.00 12.55 2.65
C VAL A 59 8.57 13.17 3.93
N ALA A 60 8.68 12.41 5.01
CA ALA A 60 9.25 12.89 6.26
C ALA A 60 10.72 13.33 6.10
N VAL A 61 11.53 12.54 5.41
CA VAL A 61 12.93 12.86 5.10
C VAL A 61 13.03 14.10 4.20
N GLY A 62 12.21 14.20 3.15
CA GLY A 62 12.15 15.36 2.26
C GLY A 62 11.75 16.63 3.00
N ARG A 63 10.74 16.55 3.87
CA ARG A 63 10.31 17.66 4.73
C ARG A 63 11.42 18.08 5.71
N ALA A 64 12.15 17.13 6.29
CA ALA A 64 13.26 17.42 7.19
C ALA A 64 14.38 18.17 6.46
N ARG A 65 14.77 17.72 5.26
CA ARG A 65 15.76 18.40 4.40
C ARG A 65 15.30 19.77 3.91
N ALA A 66 14.02 19.96 3.59
CA ALA A 66 13.51 21.27 3.20
C ALA A 66 13.51 22.28 4.36
N ARG A 67 13.53 21.81 5.61
CA ARG A 67 13.56 22.65 6.83
C ARG A 67 14.97 22.94 7.32
N THR A 68 15.99 22.26 6.81
CA THR A 68 17.38 22.66 7.05
C THR A 68 17.71 23.89 6.21
N PRO A 69 18.27 24.96 6.79
CA PRO A 69 18.70 26.12 6.03
C PRO A 69 19.69 25.68 4.96
N ILE A 70 19.54 26.21 3.74
CA ILE A 70 20.54 26.07 2.68
C ILE A 70 21.70 26.95 3.14
N VAL A 71 22.70 26.34 3.77
CA VAL A 71 23.97 27.00 4.13
C VAL A 71 24.97 26.75 3.02
#